data_AF-M1B003-F1
#
_entry.id   AF-M1B003-F1
#
_cell.length_a   1.000
_cell.length_b   1.000
_cell.length_c   1.000
_cell.angle_alpha   90.00
_cell.angle_beta   90.00
_cell.angle_gamma   90.00
#
_symmetry.space_group_name_H-M   'P 1'
#
loop_
_entity.id
_entity.type
_entity.pdbx_description
1 polymer ?
#
loop_
_entity_poly.entity_id
_entity_poly.type
_entity_poly.pdbx_seq_one_letter_code
_entity_poly.pdbx_strand_id
1 'polypeptide(L)'
;MTGVKLKNQILDVTPIKFVTDPLSKDDVLCERILITGLSRWRLSSYSSAYRVSWAPSAVTPDRLLGKLQICFHKNSSLGLCQCEHDAWKNLQKGPWNSVMSPYEDRILDVKLVGGLSGSVTVTIEEDLQRWRLLFLAFGIMLLLVAPIVSSWVPFYYSSSMAIGVCLVIIVLLFQGMKLLPTGRKNIFYLTIYGSVLGAGSVLVHQFSMLINSIVSNFGLSEEFHNPVAVFILVGIILAGAGLGYWLVRKFVISDDGNVDVGVAQFVKWAIRIIGITFIFQVLRTSSVQLLRC
;
A
#
# COMPACT_ATOMS: atom_id res chain seq x y z
N MET A 1 -26.69 24.25 14.35
CA MET A 1 -25.61 23.29 14.00
C MET A 1 -24.40 23.73 14.77
N THR A 2 -23.77 22.81 15.48
CA THR A 2 -22.55 23.12 16.24
C THR A 2 -21.35 22.80 15.35
N GLY A 3 -20.61 23.83 14.94
CA GLY A 3 -19.41 23.69 14.13
C GLY A 3 -18.19 23.49 15.02
N VAL A 4 -17.39 22.45 14.75
CA VAL A 4 -16.21 22.09 15.53
C VAL A 4 -14.98 22.21 14.64
N LYS A 5 -13.99 22.99 15.08
CA LYS A 5 -12.70 23.14 14.38
C LYS A 5 -11.78 21.99 14.76
N LEU A 6 -11.03 21.49 13.79
CA LEU A 6 -10.00 20.45 13.96
C LEU A 6 -8.83 20.97 14.80
N LYS A 7 -8.89 20.82 16.13
CA LYS A 7 -7.74 20.97 17.04
C LYS A 7 -8.02 20.27 18.37
N ASN A 8 -7.43 19.09 18.59
CA ASN A 8 -7.41 18.32 19.85
C ASN A 8 -8.52 18.70 20.84
N GLN A 9 -9.76 18.39 20.46
CA GLN A 9 -10.95 18.84 21.16
C GLN A 9 -11.75 17.64 21.66
N ILE A 10 -12.21 17.75 22.90
CA ILE A 10 -13.16 16.85 23.52
C ILE A 10 -14.48 17.62 23.61
N LEU A 11 -15.55 17.08 23.05
CA LEU A 11 -16.87 17.69 23.04
C LEU A 11 -17.89 16.71 23.63
N ASP A 12 -18.57 17.12 24.69
CA ASP A 12 -19.76 16.41 25.17
C ASP A 12 -20.98 16.90 24.40
N VAL A 13 -21.67 15.95 23.77
CA VAL A 13 -22.79 16.22 22.88
C VAL A 13 -24.02 15.56 23.46
N THR A 14 -25.02 16.36 23.78
CA THR A 14 -26.34 15.89 24.19
C THR A 14 -27.31 16.05 23.01
N PRO A 15 -27.91 14.96 22.50
CA PRO A 15 -28.96 15.04 21.49
C PRO A 15 -30.21 15.69 22.10
N ILE A 16 -30.58 16.89 21.60
CA ILE A 16 -31.70 17.68 22.15
C ILE A 16 -32.85 17.80 21.15
N LYS A 17 -32.61 17.59 19.85
CA LYS A 17 -33.63 17.82 18.82
C LYS A 17 -34.46 16.58 18.57
N PHE A 18 -35.76 16.72 18.75
CA PHE A 18 -36.72 15.69 18.37
C PHE A 18 -36.84 15.62 16.85
N VAL A 19 -36.70 14.42 16.31
CA VAL A 19 -36.94 14.10 14.91
C VAL A 19 -37.92 12.93 14.89
N THR A 20 -39.05 13.10 14.21
CA THR A 20 -39.97 12.00 13.96
C THR A 20 -39.42 11.20 12.80
N ASP A 21 -39.02 9.95 13.05
CA ASP A 21 -38.60 9.04 12.00
C ASP A 21 -39.83 8.71 11.13
N PRO A 22 -39.82 8.97 9.81
CA PRO A 22 -40.99 8.71 8.96
C PRO A 22 -41.34 7.22 8.86
N LEU A 23 -40.43 6.32 9.25
CA LEU A 23 -40.59 4.88 9.13
C LEU A 23 -40.82 4.16 10.47
N SER A 24 -40.34 4.73 11.58
CA SER A 24 -40.49 4.20 12.94
C SER A 24 -41.22 5.24 13.79
N LYS A 25 -42.36 4.88 14.39
CA LYS A 25 -43.15 5.77 15.27
C LYS A 25 -42.47 6.08 16.61
N ASP A 26 -41.15 5.98 16.69
CA ASP A 26 -40.39 6.20 17.92
C ASP A 26 -39.88 7.64 18.00
N ASP A 27 -39.94 8.21 19.20
CA ASP A 27 -39.30 9.50 19.46
C ASP A 27 -37.77 9.35 19.44
N VAL A 28 -37.16 10.04 18.48
CA VAL A 28 -35.71 10.05 18.27
C VAL A 28 -35.13 11.41 18.62
N LEU A 29 -34.08 11.40 19.45
CA LEU A 29 -33.26 12.58 19.70
C LEU A 29 -32.04 12.58 18.79
N CYS A 30 -31.79 13.71 18.14
CA CYS A 30 -30.76 13.84 17.13
C CYS A 30 -29.95 15.12 17.26
N GLU A 31 -28.65 15.00 17.02
CA GLU A 31 -27.75 16.15 16.92
C GLU A 31 -26.76 15.96 15.78
N ARG A 32 -26.44 17.06 15.08
CA ARG A 32 -25.51 17.09 13.96
C ARG A 32 -24.31 17.95 14.30
N ILE A 33 -23.15 17.38 14.11
CA ILE A 33 -21.85 18.03 14.32
C ILE A 33 -21.16 18.14 12.97
N LEU A 34 -20.81 19.37 12.59
CA LEU A 34 -19.98 19.61 11.42
C LEU A 34 -18.54 19.71 11.88
N ILE A 35 -17.71 18.80 11.38
CA ILE A 35 -16.26 18.84 11.58
C ILE A 35 -15.65 19.46 10.32
N THR A 36 -15.19 20.70 10.45
CA THR A 36 -14.62 21.45 9.34
C THR A 36 -13.14 21.12 9.16
N GLY A 37 -12.79 20.70 7.95
CA GLY A 37 -11.43 20.51 7.45
C GLY A 37 -10.58 21.78 7.52
N LEU A 38 -9.27 21.58 7.57
CA LEU A 38 -8.30 22.65 7.38
C LEU A 38 -8.17 23.00 5.89
N SER A 39 -7.73 24.23 5.62
CA SER A 39 -7.36 24.65 4.26
C SER A 39 -6.18 23.83 3.74
N ARG A 40 -6.25 23.39 2.47
CA ARG A 40 -5.16 22.64 1.80
C ARG A 40 -3.86 23.41 1.68
N TRP A 41 -3.91 24.74 1.80
CA TRP A 41 -2.72 25.59 1.83
C TRP A 41 -1.91 25.44 3.12
N ARG A 42 -2.51 24.88 4.18
CA ARG A 42 -1.85 24.66 5.47
C ARG A 42 -1.06 23.36 5.46
N LEU A 43 0.12 23.38 4.83
CA LEU A 43 1.02 22.23 4.67
C LEU A 43 1.50 21.61 6.00
N SER A 44 1.43 22.34 7.12
CA SER A 44 1.80 21.83 8.45
C SER A 44 1.05 20.55 8.85
N SER A 45 -0.17 20.35 8.34
CA SER A 45 -0.99 19.18 8.67
C SER A 45 -0.92 18.09 7.61
N TYR A 46 0.04 18.16 6.68
CA TYR A 46 0.18 17.21 5.56
C TYR A 46 0.42 15.78 6.02
N SER A 47 1.23 15.61 7.06
CA SER A 47 1.51 14.31 7.69
C SER A 47 0.49 13.90 8.73
N SER A 48 -0.53 14.71 8.99
CA SER A 48 -1.50 14.45 10.05
C SER A 48 -2.72 13.69 9.51
N ALA A 49 -3.29 12.86 10.36
CA ALA A 49 -4.63 12.31 10.20
C ALA A 49 -5.40 12.59 11.48
N TYR A 50 -6.67 12.94 11.39
CA TYR A 50 -7.49 13.13 12.58
C TYR A 50 -8.24 11.84 12.88
N ARG A 51 -8.12 11.38 14.12
CA ARG A 51 -8.93 10.30 14.67
C ARG A 51 -10.09 10.92 15.42
N VAL A 52 -11.28 10.55 14.99
CA VAL A 52 -12.52 10.89 15.67
C VAL A 52 -12.94 9.65 16.42
N SER A 53 -12.91 9.71 17.75
CA SER A 53 -13.44 8.67 18.62
C SER A 53 -14.66 9.16 19.36
N TRP A 54 -15.54 8.22 19.69
CA TRP A 54 -16.73 8.49 20.48
C TRP A 54 -16.81 7.45 21.57
N ALA A 55 -17.08 7.94 22.76
CA ALA A 55 -17.28 7.14 23.95
C ALA A 55 -18.57 7.62 24.64
N PRO A 56 -19.29 6.71 25.33
CA PRO A 56 -20.33 7.14 26.25
C PRO A 56 -19.69 8.04 27.31
N SER A 57 -20.35 9.15 27.66
CA SER A 57 -19.88 9.93 28.80
C SER A 57 -19.98 9.08 30.07
N ALA A 58 -19.11 9.31 31.05
CA ALA A 58 -19.01 8.52 32.30
C ALA A 58 -20.32 8.47 33.13
N VAL A 59 -21.30 9.32 32.77
CA VAL A 59 -22.61 9.44 33.43
C VAL A 59 -23.70 8.62 32.72
N THR A 60 -23.40 7.90 31.63
CA THR A 60 -24.42 7.26 30.78
C THR A 60 -24.70 5.80 31.18
N PRO A 61 -25.94 5.44 31.57
CA PRO A 61 -26.30 4.05 31.90
C PRO A 61 -26.04 3.05 30.77
N ASP A 62 -25.55 1.84 31.09
CA ASP A 62 -25.29 0.73 30.13
C ASP A 62 -26.51 0.38 29.25
N ARG A 63 -27.73 0.63 29.75
CA ARG A 63 -28.99 0.42 29.01
C ARG A 63 -29.16 1.33 27.80
N LEU A 64 -28.41 2.44 27.72
CA LEU A 64 -28.46 3.42 26.62
C LEU A 64 -27.44 3.14 25.51
N LEU A 65 -26.39 2.36 25.77
CA LEU A 65 -25.36 2.04 24.76
C LEU A 65 -25.96 1.39 23.50
N GLY A 66 -26.88 0.44 23.69
CA GLY A 66 -27.52 -0.29 22.59
C GLY A 66 -28.51 0.54 21.76
N LYS A 67 -28.89 1.73 22.23
CA LYS A 67 -29.85 2.64 21.58
C LYS A 67 -29.19 3.85 20.90
N LEU A 68 -27.88 3.99 21.09
CA LEU A 68 -27.09 5.05 20.49
C LEU A 68 -26.55 4.60 19.13
N GLN A 69 -26.87 5.39 18.12
CA GLN A 69 -26.48 5.19 16.74
C GLN A 69 -25.71 6.40 16.23
N ILE A 70 -24.64 6.15 15.47
CA ILE A 70 -23.88 7.20 14.81
C ILE A 70 -23.85 6.98 13.31
N CYS A 71 -23.81 8.08 12.57
CA CYS A 71 -23.56 8.09 11.14
C CYS A 71 -22.46 9.10 10.85
N PHE A 72 -21.35 8.62 10.29
CA PHE A 72 -20.22 9.46 9.90
C PHE A 72 -20.15 9.52 8.38
N HIS A 73 -20.41 10.69 7.81
CA HIS A 73 -20.60 10.83 6.36
C HIS A 73 -20.04 12.15 5.82
N LYS A 74 -19.98 12.23 4.49
CA LYS A 74 -19.52 13.42 3.74
C LYS A 74 -20.67 14.19 3.10
N ASN A 75 -21.86 13.60 3.01
CA ASN A 75 -22.93 14.14 2.19
C ASN A 75 -23.71 15.24 2.91
N SER A 76 -23.46 16.49 2.53
CA SER A 76 -24.16 17.65 3.11
C SER A 76 -25.62 17.78 2.66
N SER A 77 -26.06 17.05 1.62
CA SER A 77 -27.45 17.10 1.16
C SER A 77 -28.41 16.32 2.05
N LEU A 78 -27.90 15.44 2.93
CA LEU A 78 -28.72 14.66 3.83
C LEU A 78 -29.31 15.54 4.94
N GLY A 79 -30.61 15.41 5.21
CA GLY A 79 -31.25 16.05 6.36
C GLY A 79 -30.79 15.44 7.68
N LEU A 80 -31.11 16.10 8.80
CA LEU A 80 -30.70 15.68 10.16
C LEU A 80 -31.10 14.22 10.43
N CYS A 81 -30.12 13.36 10.73
CA CYS A 81 -30.33 11.93 10.99
C CYS A 81 -31.07 11.15 9.88
N GLN A 82 -30.92 11.56 8.62
CA GLN A 82 -31.51 10.87 7.47
C GLN A 82 -30.47 10.02 6.71
N CYS A 83 -29.50 9.44 7.41
CA CYS A 83 -28.60 8.48 6.78
C CYS A 83 -29.33 7.17 6.44
N GLU A 84 -28.85 6.48 5.39
CA GLU A 84 -29.30 5.14 5.04
C GLU A 84 -29.14 4.16 6.21
N HIS A 85 -30.01 3.16 6.30
CA HIS A 85 -30.11 2.26 7.46
C HIS A 85 -28.81 1.49 7.77
N ASP A 86 -28.02 1.17 6.76
CA ASP A 86 -26.75 0.44 6.83
C ASP A 86 -25.54 1.31 7.22
N ALA A 87 -25.65 2.63 6.99
CA ALA A 87 -24.66 3.63 7.38
C ALA A 87 -24.63 3.86 8.90
N TRP A 88 -25.73 3.56 9.60
CA TRP A 88 -25.79 3.68 11.07
C TRP A 88 -24.99 2.57 11.76
N LYS A 89 -24.17 2.97 12.73
CA LYS A 89 -23.41 2.06 13.58
C LYS A 89 -23.86 2.17 15.04
N ASN A 90 -24.15 1.03 15.66
CA ASN A 90 -24.54 0.93 17.08
C ASN A 90 -23.31 0.86 17.99
N LEU A 91 -23.39 1.45 19.19
CA LEU A 91 -22.32 1.38 20.20
C LEU A 91 -22.46 0.14 21.09
N GLN A 92 -22.11 -1.04 20.57
CA GLN A 92 -22.39 -2.27 21.32
C GLN A 92 -21.31 -2.71 22.31
N LYS A 93 -20.04 -2.27 22.19
CA LYS A 93 -18.97 -2.52 23.17
C LYS A 93 -17.70 -1.73 22.83
N GLY A 94 -17.38 -0.73 23.65
CA GLY A 94 -16.15 0.06 23.54
C GLY A 94 -16.24 1.27 22.60
N PRO A 95 -15.30 2.23 22.71
CA PRO A 95 -15.29 3.42 21.88
C PRO A 95 -15.05 3.04 20.42
N TRP A 96 -15.83 3.59 19.49
CA TRP A 96 -15.49 3.46 18.07
C TRP A 96 -14.66 4.63 17.63
N ASN A 97 -13.84 4.35 16.63
CA ASN A 97 -12.92 5.31 16.07
C ASN A 97 -13.06 5.30 14.55
N SER A 98 -12.86 6.46 13.96
CA SER A 98 -12.71 6.60 12.52
C SER A 98 -11.67 7.63 12.22
N VAL A 99 -10.96 7.40 11.12
CA VAL A 99 -9.88 8.27 10.66
C VAL A 99 -10.39 9.10 9.51
N MET A 100 -10.10 10.39 9.52
CA MET A 100 -10.40 11.28 8.41
C MET A 100 -9.20 12.13 8.00
N SER A 101 -9.28 12.64 6.77
CA SER A 101 -8.31 13.61 6.26
C SER A 101 -8.37 14.90 7.06
N PRO A 102 -7.23 15.56 7.33
CA PRO A 102 -7.23 16.90 7.92
C PRO A 102 -7.82 17.98 7.02
N TYR A 103 -7.97 17.72 5.71
CA TYR A 103 -8.42 18.71 4.72
C TYR A 103 -9.83 18.50 4.21
N GLU A 104 -10.54 17.49 4.72
CA GLU A 104 -11.91 17.22 4.28
C GLU A 104 -12.90 17.52 5.39
N ASP A 105 -14.02 18.14 5.02
CA ASP A 105 -15.16 18.28 5.91
C ASP A 105 -15.84 16.91 6.10
N ARG A 106 -16.33 16.69 7.32
CA ARG A 106 -17.12 15.52 7.70
C ARG A 106 -18.28 15.92 8.58
N ILE A 107 -19.39 15.21 8.40
CA ILE A 107 -20.61 15.40 9.17
C ILE A 107 -20.79 14.16 10.05
N LEU A 108 -21.03 14.39 11.33
CA LEU A 108 -21.36 13.36 12.29
C LEU A 108 -22.78 13.60 12.76
N ASP A 109 -23.66 12.64 12.48
CA ASP A 109 -25.02 12.61 13.00
C ASP A 109 -25.09 11.59 14.13
N VAL A 110 -25.62 12.02 15.28
CA VAL A 110 -25.81 11.19 16.47
C VAL A 110 -27.30 11.03 16.70
N LYS A 111 -27.76 9.79 16.72
CA LYS A 111 -29.16 9.38 16.88
C LYS A 111 -29.31 8.58 18.18
N LEU A 112 -30.27 8.96 19.00
CA LEU A 112 -30.62 8.24 20.23
C LEU A 112 -32.09 7.82 20.16
N VAL A 113 -32.32 6.52 20.20
CA VAL A 113 -33.65 5.92 20.04
C VAL A 113 -34.31 5.75 21.41
N GLY A 114 -35.56 6.19 21.59
CA GLY A 114 -36.35 5.91 22.79
C GLY A 114 -36.32 6.97 23.89
N GLY A 115 -36.25 8.26 23.52
CA GLY A 115 -36.63 9.41 24.35
C GLY A 115 -35.79 9.75 25.60
N LEU A 116 -34.79 8.95 25.97
CA LEU A 116 -33.90 9.22 27.10
C LEU A 116 -32.78 10.16 26.67
N SER A 117 -32.51 11.23 27.44
CA SER A 117 -31.37 12.12 27.19
C SER A 117 -30.08 11.51 27.75
N GLY A 118 -29.07 11.32 26.91
CA GLY A 118 -27.72 10.90 27.31
C GLY A 118 -26.66 11.76 26.61
N SER A 119 -25.50 11.94 27.24
CA SER A 119 -24.38 12.66 26.64
C SER A 119 -23.38 11.69 26.02
N VAL A 120 -22.85 12.06 24.86
CA VAL A 120 -21.80 11.32 24.15
C VAL A 120 -20.57 12.21 24.08
N THR A 121 -19.43 11.67 24.49
CA THR A 121 -18.16 12.38 24.39
C THR A 121 -17.53 12.06 23.04
N VAL A 122 -17.34 13.09 22.22
CA VAL A 122 -16.64 13.03 20.93
C VAL A 122 -15.23 13.60 21.13
N THR A 123 -14.22 12.77 20.89
CA THR A 123 -12.81 13.17 20.95
C THR A 123 -12.22 13.24 19.54
N ILE A 124 -11.58 14.36 19.22
CA ILE A 124 -10.87 14.58 17.96
C ILE A 124 -9.39 14.70 18.29
N GLU A 125 -8.60 13.70 17.90
CA GLU A 125 -7.17 13.63 18.16
C GLU A 125 -6.37 13.74 16.85
N GLU A 126 -5.30 14.53 16.86
CA GLU A 126 -4.37 14.63 15.74
C GLU A 126 -3.27 13.56 15.85
N ASP A 127 -3.26 12.63 14.89
CA ASP A 127 -2.23 11.59 14.78
C ASP A 127 -1.23 11.92 13.67
N LEU A 128 0.03 12.07 14.05
CA LEU A 128 1.13 12.26 13.11
C LEU A 128 1.52 10.92 12.45
N GLN A 129 1.18 10.77 11.17
CA GLN A 129 1.50 9.58 10.39
C GLN A 129 2.90 9.69 9.77
N ARG A 130 3.93 9.27 10.51
CA ARG A 130 5.36 9.35 10.10
C ARG A 130 5.64 8.74 8.71
N TRP A 131 4.94 7.66 8.35
CA TRP A 131 5.10 7.00 7.04
C TRP A 131 4.77 7.92 5.85
N ARG A 132 3.88 8.91 6.04
CA ARG A 132 3.55 9.91 5.01
C ARG A 132 4.73 10.81 4.69
N LEU A 133 5.50 11.21 5.71
CA LEU A 133 6.71 11.99 5.54
C LEU A 133 7.80 11.17 4.84
N LEU A 134 7.92 9.89 5.18
CA LEU A 134 8.87 8.99 4.51
C LEU A 134 8.56 8.84 3.02
N PHE A 135 7.30 8.64 2.63
CA PHE A 135 6.93 8.58 1.22
C PHE A 135 7.09 9.92 0.49
N LEU A 136 6.80 11.04 1.15
CA LEU A 136 7.07 12.37 0.60
C LEU A 136 8.56 12.57 0.32
N ALA A 137 9.40 12.29 1.32
CA ALA A 137 10.85 12.41 1.20
C ALA A 137 11.42 11.50 0.11
N PHE A 138 10.95 10.24 0.08
CA PHE A 138 11.35 9.27 -0.93
C PHE A 138 10.93 9.70 -2.34
N GLY A 139 9.69 10.17 -2.51
CA GLY A 139 9.19 10.66 -3.79
C GLY A 139 9.99 11.87 -4.30
N ILE A 140 10.32 12.83 -3.43
CA ILE A 140 11.19 13.96 -3.77
C ILE A 140 12.59 13.49 -4.15
N MET A 141 13.16 12.55 -3.38
CA MET A 141 14.47 11.97 -3.67
C MET A 141 14.51 11.29 -5.05
N LEU A 142 13.47 10.53 -5.41
CA LEU A 142 13.33 9.95 -6.75
C LEU A 142 13.29 11.01 -7.86
N LEU A 143 12.55 12.11 -7.65
CA LEU A 143 12.48 13.21 -8.61
C LEU A 143 13.86 13.86 -8.88
N LEU A 144 14.66 14.01 -7.82
CA LEU A 144 15.99 14.60 -7.89
C LEU A 144 17.01 13.65 -8.54
N VAL A 145 16.92 12.35 -8.23
CA VAL A 145 17.84 11.32 -8.72
C VAL A 145 17.51 10.89 -10.16
N ALA A 146 16.28 11.08 -10.62
CA ALA A 146 15.83 10.73 -11.98
C ALA A 146 16.79 11.15 -13.12
N PRO A 147 17.22 12.42 -13.25
CA PRO A 147 18.15 12.81 -14.31
C PRO A 147 19.51 12.13 -14.20
N ILE A 148 20.01 11.94 -12.97
CA ILE A 148 21.30 11.32 -12.69
C ILE A 148 21.27 9.86 -13.13
N VAL A 149 20.37 9.06 -12.55
CA VAL A 149 20.28 7.62 -12.83
C VAL A 149 19.98 7.34 -14.30
N SER A 150 19.14 8.16 -14.93
CA SER A 150 18.74 7.93 -16.33
C SER A 150 19.91 7.93 -17.32
N SER A 151 20.97 8.70 -17.05
CA SER A 151 22.15 8.84 -17.90
C SER A 151 23.37 8.10 -17.36
N TRP A 152 23.25 7.44 -16.20
CA TRP A 152 24.39 6.87 -15.50
C TRP A 152 24.72 5.47 -16.01
N VAL A 153 25.67 5.37 -16.93
CA VAL A 153 26.10 4.11 -17.56
C VAL A 153 26.44 3.00 -16.54
N PRO A 154 27.20 3.24 -15.45
CA PRO A 154 27.50 2.19 -14.46
C PRO A 154 26.27 1.60 -13.78
N PHE A 155 25.19 2.38 -13.63
CA PHE A 155 23.93 1.89 -13.06
C PHE A 155 23.34 0.78 -13.90
N TYR A 156 23.28 0.96 -15.22
CA TYR A 156 22.71 -0.04 -16.14
C TYR A 156 23.56 -1.31 -16.17
N TYR A 157 24.89 -1.18 -16.22
CA TYR A 157 25.77 -2.35 -16.17
C TYR A 157 25.66 -3.11 -14.85
N SER A 158 25.77 -2.43 -13.72
CA SER A 158 25.73 -3.06 -12.41
C SER A 158 24.38 -3.74 -12.15
N SER A 159 23.27 -3.03 -12.42
CA SER A 159 21.93 -3.59 -12.23
C SER A 159 21.66 -4.77 -13.19
N SER A 160 22.03 -4.66 -14.47
CA SER A 160 21.81 -5.73 -15.43
C SER A 160 22.70 -6.95 -15.17
N MET A 161 23.95 -6.77 -14.75
CA MET A 161 24.82 -7.88 -14.33
C MET A 161 24.24 -8.60 -13.11
N ALA A 162 23.82 -7.84 -12.09
CA ALA A 162 23.20 -8.42 -10.90
C ALA A 162 21.92 -9.20 -11.24
N ILE A 163 21.04 -8.61 -12.05
CA ILE A 163 19.83 -9.28 -12.55
C ILE A 163 20.20 -10.52 -13.36
N GLY A 164 21.20 -10.45 -14.23
CA GLY A 164 21.68 -11.58 -15.03
C GLY A 164 22.17 -12.74 -14.17
N VAL A 165 22.96 -12.48 -13.13
CA VAL A 165 23.39 -13.50 -12.16
C VAL A 165 22.20 -14.11 -11.42
N CYS A 166 21.28 -13.27 -10.91
CA CYS A 166 20.06 -13.75 -10.26
C CYS A 166 19.23 -14.63 -11.20
N LEU A 167 19.08 -14.26 -12.47
CA LEU A 167 18.34 -15.05 -13.45
C LEU A 167 18.97 -16.42 -13.68
N VAL A 168 20.29 -16.50 -13.84
CA VAL A 168 20.98 -17.80 -14.00
C VAL A 168 20.78 -18.67 -12.75
N ILE A 169 20.91 -18.10 -11.55
CA ILE A 169 20.67 -18.81 -10.29
C ILE A 169 19.22 -19.33 -10.21
N ILE A 170 18.23 -18.49 -10.51
CA ILE A 170 16.80 -18.89 -10.49
C ILE A 170 16.54 -20.02 -11.48
N VAL A 171 17.09 -19.94 -12.70
CA VAL A 171 16.95 -20.99 -13.72
C VAL A 171 17.56 -22.31 -13.24
N LEU A 172 18.75 -22.27 -12.61
CA LEU A 172 19.41 -23.47 -12.09
C LEU A 172 18.66 -24.09 -10.91
N LEU A 173 18.20 -23.26 -9.97
CA LEU A 173 17.35 -23.71 -8.87
C LEU A 173 16.08 -24.40 -9.40
N PHE A 174 15.45 -23.84 -10.44
CA PHE A 174 14.29 -24.44 -11.08
C PHE A 174 14.60 -25.77 -11.77
N GLN A 175 15.73 -25.88 -12.47
CA GLN A 175 16.18 -27.14 -13.09
C GLN A 175 16.51 -28.20 -12.04
N GLY A 176 17.16 -27.83 -10.93
CA GLY A 176 17.45 -28.73 -9.82
C GLY A 176 16.17 -29.22 -9.12
N MET A 177 15.18 -28.35 -8.95
CA MET A 177 13.87 -28.73 -8.43
C MET A 177 13.12 -29.70 -9.34
N LYS A 178 13.32 -29.63 -10.67
CA LYS A 178 12.71 -30.55 -11.65
C LYS A 178 13.36 -31.95 -11.62
N LEU A 179 14.62 -32.05 -11.21
CA LEU A 179 15.37 -33.32 -11.12
C LEU A 179 15.15 -34.06 -9.79
N LEU A 180 14.74 -33.36 -8.73
CA LEU A 180 14.35 -33.99 -7.47
C LEU A 180 12.90 -34.50 -7.58
N PRO A 181 12.60 -35.78 -7.27
CA PRO A 181 11.24 -36.30 -7.24
C PRO A 181 10.49 -35.66 -6.06
N THR A 182 10.01 -34.43 -6.25
CA THR A 182 9.27 -33.69 -5.25
C THR A 182 7.83 -34.17 -5.28
N GLY A 183 7.55 -35.16 -4.43
CA GLY A 183 6.23 -35.65 -4.16
C GLY A 183 5.28 -34.51 -3.78
N ARG A 184 4.23 -34.36 -4.60
CA ARG A 184 2.91 -33.74 -4.30
C ARG A 184 2.96 -32.57 -3.31
N LYS A 185 3.37 -31.36 -3.73
CA LYS A 185 2.86 -30.10 -3.12
C LYS A 185 2.66 -28.96 -4.13
N ASN A 186 1.40 -28.49 -4.12
CA ASN A 186 0.80 -27.22 -4.53
C ASN A 186 0.81 -26.79 -6.02
N ILE A 187 -0.26 -27.18 -6.73
CA ILE A 187 -0.63 -26.78 -8.11
C ILE A 187 -0.74 -25.24 -8.27
N PHE A 188 -1.09 -24.52 -7.21
CA PHE A 188 -1.16 -23.05 -7.22
C PHE A 188 0.21 -22.37 -7.40
N TYR A 189 1.26 -22.97 -6.84
CA TYR A 189 2.64 -22.49 -7.03
C TYR A 189 3.08 -22.71 -8.48
N LEU A 190 2.74 -23.86 -9.06
CA LEU A 190 3.08 -24.19 -10.45
C LEU A 190 2.38 -23.25 -11.46
N THR A 191 1.17 -22.79 -11.15
CA THR A 191 0.37 -21.92 -12.03
C THR A 191 0.94 -20.50 -12.09
N ILE A 192 1.32 -19.92 -10.94
CA ILE A 192 1.97 -18.60 -10.89
C ILE A 192 3.36 -18.64 -11.56
N TYR A 193 4.12 -19.72 -11.35
CA TYR A 193 5.42 -19.94 -12.01
C TYR A 193 5.29 -20.17 -13.53
N GLY A 194 4.22 -20.85 -13.98
CA GLY A 194 3.94 -21.09 -15.39
C GLY A 194 3.64 -19.82 -16.18
N SER A 195 2.95 -18.84 -15.56
CA SER A 195 2.63 -17.56 -16.20
C SER A 195 3.83 -16.64 -16.44
N VAL A 196 4.86 -16.69 -15.58
CA VAL A 196 6.07 -15.86 -15.73
C VAL A 196 7.08 -16.48 -16.71
N LEU A 197 7.10 -17.81 -16.83
CA LEU A 197 8.09 -18.55 -17.64
C LEU A 197 7.54 -19.06 -18.99
N GLY A 198 6.24 -18.92 -19.27
CA GLY A 198 5.59 -19.43 -20.48
C GLY A 198 6.23 -18.95 -21.78
N ALA A 199 6.70 -17.69 -21.83
CA ALA A 199 7.37 -17.14 -23.02
C ALA A 199 8.88 -17.44 -23.11
N GLY A 200 9.53 -17.85 -22.00
CA GLY A 200 10.96 -18.15 -21.96
C GLY A 200 11.32 -19.64 -22.11
N SER A 201 10.30 -20.52 -22.14
CA SER A 201 10.46 -21.98 -22.13
C SER A 201 11.30 -22.54 -23.29
N VAL A 202 11.25 -21.90 -24.46
CA VAL A 202 12.03 -22.30 -25.66
C VAL A 202 13.53 -22.07 -25.47
N LEU A 203 13.92 -20.91 -24.90
CA LEU A 203 15.32 -20.59 -24.63
C LEU A 203 15.91 -21.45 -23.51
N VAL A 204 15.11 -21.74 -22.48
CA VAL A 204 15.52 -22.60 -21.36
C VAL A 204 15.72 -24.05 -21.81
N HIS A 205 14.90 -24.56 -22.75
CA HIS A 205 15.05 -25.92 -23.24
C HIS A 205 16.40 -26.13 -23.96
N GLN A 206 16.78 -25.20 -24.83
CA GLN A 206 18.04 -25.25 -25.57
C GLN A 206 19.25 -25.18 -24.63
N PHE A 207 19.18 -24.30 -23.63
CA PHE A 207 20.24 -24.13 -22.64
C PHE A 207 20.33 -25.31 -21.66
N SER A 208 19.18 -25.89 -21.29
CA SER A 208 19.11 -27.07 -20.41
C SER A 208 19.71 -28.32 -21.04
N MET A 209 19.55 -28.52 -22.37
CA MET A 209 20.19 -29.62 -23.10
C MET A 209 21.72 -29.50 -23.08
N LEU A 210 22.26 -28.28 -23.22
CA LEU A 210 23.70 -28.01 -23.13
C LEU A 210 24.25 -28.27 -21.72
N ILE A 211 23.55 -27.82 -20.68
CA ILE A 211 23.98 -28.05 -19.29
C ILE A 211 23.89 -29.53 -18.93
N ASN A 212 22.83 -30.25 -19.34
CA ASN A 212 22.71 -31.68 -19.08
C ASN A 212 23.81 -32.50 -19.75
N SER A 213 24.22 -32.16 -20.99
CA SER A 213 25.34 -32.85 -21.62
C SER A 213 26.66 -32.56 -20.93
N ILE A 214 26.86 -31.33 -20.46
CA ILE A 214 28.07 -30.94 -19.71
C ILE A 214 28.12 -31.68 -18.37
N VAL A 215 27.04 -31.63 -17.59
CA VAL A 215 26.92 -32.30 -16.28
C VAL A 215 27.06 -33.82 -16.39
N SER A 216 26.44 -34.42 -17.41
CA SER A 216 26.54 -35.86 -17.71
C SER A 216 27.96 -36.29 -18.11
N ASN A 217 28.71 -35.43 -18.80
CA ASN A 217 30.07 -35.74 -19.26
C ASN A 217 31.12 -35.56 -18.16
N PHE A 218 30.81 -34.82 -17.09
CA PHE A 218 31.79 -34.50 -16.03
C PHE A 218 31.93 -35.54 -14.93
N GLY A 219 31.19 -36.67 -14.97
CA GLY A 219 31.48 -37.88 -14.18
C GLY A 219 32.03 -37.62 -12.78
N LEU A 220 31.27 -36.92 -11.93
CA LEU A 220 31.73 -36.42 -10.64
C LEU A 220 31.99 -37.57 -9.65
N SER A 221 33.26 -37.92 -9.45
CA SER A 221 33.72 -38.73 -8.33
C SER A 221 33.86 -37.87 -7.06
N GLU A 222 33.73 -38.52 -5.88
CA GLU A 222 33.57 -37.88 -4.56
C GLU A 222 34.74 -36.97 -4.11
N GLU A 223 35.89 -37.00 -4.79
CA GLU A 223 37.11 -36.31 -4.36
C GLU A 223 37.24 -34.85 -4.84
N PHE A 224 36.42 -34.40 -5.80
CA PHE A 224 36.55 -33.07 -6.42
C PHE A 224 35.43 -32.08 -6.07
N HIS A 225 34.56 -32.42 -5.12
CA HIS A 225 33.34 -31.64 -4.85
C HIS A 225 33.59 -30.18 -4.46
N ASN A 226 34.63 -29.87 -3.68
CA ASN A 226 34.89 -28.50 -3.24
C ASN A 226 35.46 -27.60 -4.37
N PRO A 227 36.56 -27.95 -5.06
CA PRO A 227 37.06 -27.12 -6.16
C PRO A 227 36.07 -27.03 -7.33
N VAL A 228 35.41 -28.13 -7.70
CA VAL A 228 34.45 -28.12 -8.82
C VAL A 228 33.21 -27.29 -8.50
N ALA A 229 32.70 -27.33 -7.26
CA ALA A 229 31.61 -26.45 -6.85
C ALA A 229 31.98 -24.96 -6.95
N VAL A 230 33.22 -24.60 -6.57
CA VAL A 230 33.72 -23.22 -6.72
C VAL A 230 33.81 -22.82 -8.19
N PHE A 231 34.34 -23.69 -9.06
CA PHE A 231 34.41 -23.41 -10.51
C PHE A 231 33.02 -23.25 -11.12
N ILE A 232 32.05 -24.09 -10.74
CA ILE A 232 30.66 -23.99 -11.19
C ILE A 232 30.05 -22.66 -10.71
N LEU A 233 30.24 -22.30 -9.44
CA LEU A 233 29.72 -21.05 -8.88
C LEU A 233 30.29 -19.82 -9.60
N VAL A 234 31.61 -19.80 -9.83
CA VAL A 234 32.27 -18.72 -10.58
C VAL A 234 31.75 -18.67 -12.03
N GLY A 235 31.61 -19.83 -12.68
CA GLY A 235 31.05 -19.93 -14.03
C GLY A 235 29.63 -19.37 -14.13
N ILE A 236 28.78 -19.61 -13.13
CA ILE A 236 27.43 -19.06 -13.03
C ILE A 236 27.46 -17.53 -12.93
N ILE A 237 28.30 -17.00 -12.06
CA ILE A 237 28.44 -15.55 -11.87
C ILE A 237 28.94 -14.90 -13.15
N LEU A 238 29.96 -15.46 -13.80
CA LEU A 238 30.52 -14.94 -15.05
C LEU A 238 29.52 -15.02 -16.20
N ALA A 239 28.77 -16.12 -16.32
CA ALA A 239 27.75 -16.28 -17.34
C ALA A 239 26.62 -15.25 -17.16
N GLY A 240 26.11 -15.10 -15.94
CA GLY A 240 25.06 -14.12 -15.62
C GLY A 240 25.51 -12.68 -15.82
N ALA A 241 26.71 -12.33 -15.35
CA ALA A 241 27.29 -11.01 -15.54
C ALA A 241 27.57 -10.72 -17.02
N GLY A 242 28.09 -11.70 -17.76
CA GLY A 242 28.34 -11.59 -19.20
C GLY A 242 27.07 -11.37 -20.01
N LEU A 243 26.00 -12.10 -19.69
CA LEU A 243 24.68 -11.90 -20.30
C LEU A 243 24.13 -10.49 -20.00
N GLY A 244 24.20 -10.04 -18.74
CA GLY A 244 23.77 -8.69 -18.35
C GLY A 244 24.57 -7.60 -19.07
N TYR A 245 25.90 -7.74 -19.11
CA TYR A 245 26.77 -6.82 -19.82
C TYR A 245 26.44 -6.74 -21.32
N TRP A 246 26.27 -7.90 -21.97
CA TRP A 246 25.95 -7.98 -23.40
C TRP A 246 24.61 -7.31 -23.73
N LEU A 247 23.58 -7.55 -22.91
CA LEU A 247 22.27 -6.90 -23.08
C LEU A 247 22.36 -5.38 -23.00
N VAL A 248 23.08 -4.85 -22.01
CA VAL A 248 23.26 -3.40 -21.86
C VAL A 248 24.04 -2.82 -23.04
N ARG A 249 25.15 -3.45 -23.45
CA ARG A 249 25.90 -3.01 -24.64
C ARG A 249 25.05 -3.01 -25.90
N LYS A 250 24.12 -3.95 -26.05
CA LYS A 250 23.35 -4.11 -27.29
C LYS A 250 22.11 -3.22 -27.36
N PHE A 251 21.42 -2.99 -26.23
CA PHE A 251 20.09 -2.37 -26.21
C PHE A 251 20.00 -1.06 -25.43
N VAL A 252 20.96 -0.76 -24.55
CA VAL A 252 20.91 0.39 -23.64
C VAL A 252 21.94 1.45 -24.00
N ILE A 253 23.09 1.03 -24.54
CA ILE A 253 24.21 1.91 -24.84
C ILE A 253 24.27 2.21 -26.35
N SER A 254 24.43 3.48 -26.68
CA SER A 254 24.62 3.96 -28.05
C SER A 254 26.08 3.81 -28.51
N ASP A 255 26.33 4.04 -29.79
CA ASP A 255 27.66 3.90 -30.40
C ASP A 255 28.71 4.86 -29.81
N ASP A 256 28.27 5.97 -29.21
CA ASP A 256 29.10 6.95 -28.50
C ASP A 256 29.52 6.50 -27.08
N GLY A 257 29.02 5.34 -26.62
CA GLY A 257 29.29 4.80 -25.29
C GLY A 257 28.43 5.39 -24.17
N ASN A 258 27.52 6.31 -24.49
CA ASN A 258 26.54 6.83 -23.54
C ASN A 258 25.26 5.99 -23.55
N VAL A 259 24.39 6.23 -22.57
CA VAL A 259 23.05 5.65 -22.57
C VAL A 259 22.25 6.23 -23.75
N ASP A 260 21.57 5.37 -24.49
CA ASP A 260 20.68 5.76 -25.57
C ASP A 260 19.68 6.83 -25.12
N VAL A 261 19.52 7.86 -25.94
CA VAL A 261 18.71 9.04 -25.60
C VAL A 261 17.26 8.65 -25.35
N GLY A 262 16.71 7.72 -26.13
CA GLY A 262 15.36 7.20 -25.95
C GLY A 262 15.21 6.47 -24.62
N VAL A 263 16.16 5.57 -24.32
CA VAL A 263 16.18 4.82 -23.05
C VAL A 263 16.31 5.75 -21.86
N ALA A 264 17.23 6.72 -21.90
CA ALA A 264 17.42 7.69 -20.83
C ALA A 264 16.17 8.53 -20.57
N GLN A 265 15.50 9.01 -21.63
CA GLN A 265 14.24 9.76 -21.48
C GLN A 265 13.15 8.89 -20.86
N PHE A 266 12.98 7.65 -21.34
CA PHE A 266 12.00 6.71 -20.80
C PHE A 266 12.21 6.46 -19.31
N VAL A 267 13.44 6.10 -18.91
CA VAL A 267 13.78 5.81 -17.51
C VAL A 267 13.58 7.04 -16.62
N LYS A 268 14.00 8.22 -17.08
CA LYS A 268 13.79 9.47 -16.35
C LYS A 268 12.30 9.73 -16.09
N TRP A 269 11.45 9.58 -17.11
CA TRP A 269 10.00 9.77 -16.95
C TRP A 269 9.37 8.69 -16.07
N ALA A 270 9.79 7.44 -16.19
CA ALA A 270 9.34 6.35 -15.33
C ALA A 270 9.64 6.64 -13.84
N ILE A 271 10.88 7.01 -13.52
CA ILE A 271 11.28 7.38 -12.15
C ILE A 271 10.45 8.59 -11.66
N ARG A 272 10.21 9.58 -12.53
CA ARG A 272 9.39 10.74 -12.18
C ARG A 272 7.94 10.38 -11.88
N ILE A 273 7.31 9.54 -12.70
CA ILE A 273 5.94 9.08 -12.48
C ILE A 273 5.86 8.34 -11.14
N ILE A 274 6.80 7.43 -10.86
CA ILE A 274 6.85 6.71 -9.59
C ILE A 274 7.02 7.67 -8.41
N GLY A 275 7.96 8.61 -8.49
CA GLY A 275 8.16 9.64 -7.45
C GLY A 275 6.91 10.47 -7.19
N ILE A 276 6.23 10.89 -8.26
CA ILE A 276 4.95 11.61 -8.21
C ILE A 276 3.87 10.76 -7.54
N THR A 277 3.77 9.46 -7.85
CA THR A 277 2.80 8.58 -7.20
C THR A 277 3.05 8.43 -5.70
N PHE A 278 4.31 8.35 -5.25
CA PHE A 278 4.63 8.31 -3.82
C PHE A 278 4.19 9.59 -3.10
N ILE A 279 4.38 10.75 -3.74
CA ILE A 279 3.92 12.03 -3.22
C ILE A 279 2.38 12.07 -3.16
N PHE A 280 1.69 11.62 -4.21
CA PHE A 280 0.21 11.67 -4.25
C PHE A 280 -0.48 10.61 -3.39
N GLN A 281 0.10 9.44 -3.17
CA GLN A 281 -0.49 8.42 -2.29
C GLN A 281 -0.72 8.97 -0.88
N VAL A 282 0.15 9.86 -0.43
CA VAL A 282 0.05 10.54 0.87
C VAL A 282 -1.20 11.44 0.98
N LEU A 283 -1.69 11.99 -0.15
CA LEU A 283 -2.89 12.83 -0.19
C LEU A 283 -4.20 12.03 -0.19
N ARG A 284 -4.18 10.79 -0.69
CA ARG A 284 -5.41 9.98 -0.93
C ARG A 284 -5.77 9.03 0.20
N THR A 285 -4.85 8.76 1.13
CA THR A 285 -5.02 7.80 2.23
C THR A 285 -5.90 8.30 3.37
N SER A 286 -7.14 8.65 3.05
CA SER A 286 -8.24 8.77 4.01
C SER A 286 -9.26 7.64 3.85
N SER A 287 -9.17 6.86 2.77
CA SER A 287 -10.10 5.76 2.45
C SER A 287 -9.50 4.35 2.55
N VAL A 288 -8.18 4.19 2.67
CA VAL A 288 -7.53 2.86 2.66
C VAL A 288 -7.45 2.22 4.07
N GLN A 289 -7.64 2.98 5.15
CA GLN A 289 -7.70 2.40 6.51
C GLN A 289 -9.02 1.67 6.83
N LEU A 290 -10.01 1.70 5.92
CA LEU A 290 -11.25 0.90 6.03
C LEU A 290 -11.08 -0.58 5.65
N LEU A 291 -9.89 -1.01 5.24
CA LEU A 291 -9.58 -2.41 4.86
C LEU A 291 -8.56 -3.09 5.80
N ARG A 292 -8.27 -2.50 6.96
CA ARG A 292 -7.55 -3.17 8.05
C ARG A 292 -8.28 -2.98 9.37
N CYS A 293 -9.40 -3.67 9.50
CA CYS A 293 -9.82 -4.32 10.75
C CYS A 293 -10.14 -5.77 10.40
#